data_AF-A0A1H4D7V2-F1
#
_entry.id   AF-A0A1H4D7V2-F1
#
_cell.length_a   1.000
_cell.length_b   1.000
_cell.length_c   1.000
_cell.angle_alpha   90.00
_cell.angle_beta   90.00
_cell.angle_gamma   90.00
#
_symmetry.space_group_name_H-M   'P 1'
#
loop_
_entity.id
_entity.type
_entity.pdbx_description
1 polymer ?
#
loop_
_entity_poly.entity_id
_entity_poly.type
_entity_poly.pdbx_seq_one_letter_code
_entity_poly.pdbx_strand_id
1 'polypeptide(L)'
;MEECISVFDMLKIGVGPSSSHTLGPWRAGERFLEELRKKNLLQSVVRVKTDLYGSLSLTGIGHATDLAVMLGLSGQDPEYIPVENIDGIIKTIKEENQINLGNEFLVPFSFSEDIVFNKKFLPFHSNGMRFTAFLANGKKHIATFYSIGGGFVVKEERLNAKKKIEIKCAFPFAIDKAVDILAYCKSENNKISEIVYENEKSMRTPEVIDHELMRIWNTMLECMYIGCHTEGILPGGLNVRRRAFDMHQNLIGLSNYSNPQTWLEQIRLTEVKFRQILKWVSCFALAVNEVNAALGRIVTAPTNGSAGVIPSVLMYYLVIENHQAGEKEIKQFLLVAGEIGSIFKKGSTISAAMGGCQAEIGVSSSMAAAALCELMGGTPEQVLMAAEIAMEHHLGLTCDPIGGLVQIPCIERNTMGAIKAIHAAELALETDPKNAKVPLDKVVDTMWQTAKDMNNKYKETSEGGLAVAVNMSDC
;
A
#
# COMPACT_ATOMS: atom_id res chain seq x y z
N MET A 1 11.20 3.78 20.61
CA MET A 1 9.74 3.70 20.82
C MET A 1 9.40 2.37 20.22
N GLU A 2 9.10 1.36 21.03
CA GLU A 2 8.74 0.03 20.52
C GLU A 2 7.37 0.18 19.84
N GLU A 3 7.35 0.24 18.51
CA GLU A 3 6.12 0.26 17.72
C GLU A 3 5.77 -1.20 17.40
N CYS A 4 4.69 -1.73 17.94
CA CYS A 4 4.15 -3.02 17.49
C CYS A 4 3.35 -2.78 16.21
N ILE A 5 3.81 -3.37 15.10
CA ILE A 5 3.21 -3.22 13.78
C ILE A 5 2.66 -4.58 13.41
N SER A 6 1.34 -4.68 13.29
CA SER A 6 0.66 -5.91 12.92
C SER A 6 0.82 -6.21 11.42
N VAL A 7 0.65 -7.47 11.01
CA VAL A 7 0.57 -7.82 9.58
C VAL A 7 -0.59 -7.09 8.89
N PHE A 8 -1.69 -6.86 9.61
CA PHE A 8 -2.85 -6.08 9.15
C PHE A 8 -2.59 -4.57 9.09
N ASP A 9 -1.52 -4.11 9.74
CA ASP A 9 -1.05 -2.74 9.60
C ASP A 9 -0.28 -2.52 8.29
N MET A 10 0.33 -3.58 7.75
CA MET A 10 1.06 -3.57 6.49
C MET A 10 0.18 -3.89 5.28
N LEU A 11 -0.79 -4.79 5.48
CA LEU A 11 -1.71 -5.29 4.46
C LEU A 11 -3.12 -4.77 4.72
N LYS A 12 -3.44 -3.58 4.22
CA LYS A 12 -4.70 -2.88 4.48
C LYS A 12 -5.58 -2.85 3.24
N ILE A 13 -6.85 -3.22 3.40
CA ILE A 13 -7.84 -3.01 2.34
C ILE A 13 -8.17 -1.52 2.25
N GLY A 14 -8.23 -1.00 1.03
CA GLY A 14 -8.53 0.40 0.77
C GLY A 14 -8.89 0.64 -0.69
N VAL A 15 -8.79 1.89 -1.11
CA VAL A 15 -9.05 2.33 -2.49
C VAL A 15 -7.79 2.95 -3.07
N GLY A 16 -7.55 2.69 -4.36
CA GLY A 16 -6.48 3.32 -5.14
C GLY A 16 -6.64 4.84 -5.29
N PRO A 17 -5.70 5.54 -5.92
CA PRO A 17 -4.43 5.03 -6.45
C PRO A 17 -3.27 5.09 -5.46
N SER A 18 -3.38 5.82 -4.33
CA SER A 18 -2.23 6.09 -3.45
C SER A 18 -2.54 5.90 -1.96
N SER A 19 -1.68 5.19 -1.22
CA SER A 19 -1.85 5.09 0.24
C SER A 19 -1.54 6.41 0.94
N SER A 20 -0.53 7.14 0.44
CA SER A 20 -0.07 8.40 1.05
C SER A 20 -0.99 9.57 0.69
N HIS A 21 -1.54 9.57 -0.52
CA HIS A 21 -2.30 10.69 -1.08
C HIS A 21 -3.81 10.43 -1.20
N THR A 22 -4.27 9.19 -1.14
CA THR A 22 -5.70 8.85 -1.15
C THR A 22 -6.12 8.32 0.22
N LEU A 23 -5.60 7.16 0.63
CA LEU A 23 -6.02 6.52 1.88
C LEU A 23 -5.69 7.37 3.12
N GLY A 24 -4.49 7.95 3.17
CA GLY A 24 -4.07 8.83 4.27
C GLY A 24 -5.00 10.03 4.48
N PRO A 25 -5.22 10.89 3.48
CA PRO A 25 -6.15 12.02 3.57
C PRO A 25 -7.57 11.62 3.91
N TRP A 26 -8.05 10.49 3.39
CA TRP A 26 -9.36 9.94 3.72
C TRP A 26 -9.46 9.60 5.21
N ARG A 27 -8.51 8.81 5.74
CA ARG A 27 -8.42 8.47 7.18
C ARG A 27 -8.21 9.71 8.06
N ALA A 28 -7.52 10.75 7.56
CA ALA A 28 -7.36 12.00 8.28
C ALA A 28 -8.69 12.76 8.40
N GLY A 29 -9.54 12.72 7.36
CA GLY A 29 -10.91 13.21 7.41
C GLY A 29 -11.75 12.49 8.46
N GLU A 30 -11.72 11.16 8.49
CA GLU A 30 -12.41 10.36 9.51
C GLU A 30 -11.96 10.74 10.94
N ARG A 31 -10.65 10.83 11.17
CA ARG A 31 -10.09 11.23 12.47
C ARG A 31 -10.47 12.65 12.87
N PHE A 32 -10.57 13.56 11.90
CA PHE A 32 -11.04 14.92 12.15
C PHE A 32 -12.51 14.94 12.58
N LEU A 33 -13.37 14.16 11.91
CA LEU A 33 -14.78 14.01 12.29
C LEU A 33 -14.91 13.39 13.69
N GLU A 34 -14.16 12.34 14.00
CA GLU A 34 -14.13 11.75 15.34
C GLU A 34 -13.72 12.76 16.41
N GLU A 35 -12.72 13.60 16.13
CA GLU A 35 -12.30 14.65 17.06
C GLU A 35 -13.42 15.66 17.31
N LEU A 36 -14.12 16.08 16.25
CA LEU A 36 -15.28 16.97 16.37
C LEU A 36 -16.41 16.32 17.19
N ARG A 37 -16.69 15.03 16.98
CA ARG A 37 -17.67 14.27 17.77
C ARG A 37 -17.27 14.19 19.25
N LYS A 38 -16.02 13.80 19.54
CA LYS A 38 -15.48 13.72 20.92
C LYS A 38 -15.55 15.05 21.67
N LYS A 39 -15.47 16.18 20.95
CA LYS A 39 -15.59 17.54 21.51
C LYS A 39 -17.01 18.09 21.50
N ASN A 40 -18.00 17.33 21.03
CA ASN A 40 -19.38 17.77 20.81
C ASN A 40 -19.48 19.02 19.93
N LEU A 41 -18.59 19.16 18.95
CA LEU A 41 -18.53 20.31 18.04
C LEU A 41 -19.17 20.04 16.68
N LEU A 42 -19.33 18.76 16.29
CA LEU A 42 -19.76 18.39 14.94
C LEU A 42 -21.08 19.09 14.55
N GLN A 43 -22.11 18.99 15.39
CA GLN A 43 -23.42 19.60 15.14
C GLN A 43 -23.43 21.13 15.09
N SER A 44 -22.34 21.80 15.50
CA SER A 44 -22.18 23.25 15.40
C SER A 44 -21.43 23.70 14.14
N VAL A 45 -20.97 22.77 13.30
CA VAL A 45 -20.18 23.09 12.10
C VAL A 45 -21.08 23.66 11.00
N VAL A 46 -20.68 24.80 10.44
CA VAL A 46 -21.40 25.47 9.34
C VAL A 46 -20.61 25.51 8.03
N ARG A 47 -19.30 25.22 8.08
CA ARG A 47 -18.42 25.10 6.91
C ARG A 47 -17.18 24.30 7.31
N VAL A 48 -16.65 23.51 6.38
CA VAL A 48 -15.35 22.84 6.54
C VAL A 48 -14.41 23.27 5.42
N LYS A 49 -13.13 23.39 5.73
CA LYS A 49 -12.07 23.71 4.78
C LYS A 49 -10.86 22.80 5.03
N THR A 50 -10.22 22.38 3.95
CA THR A 50 -8.99 21.58 3.95
C THR A 50 -7.88 22.32 3.20
N ASP A 51 -6.75 22.53 3.87
CA ASP A 51 -5.53 23.04 3.26
C ASP A 51 -4.52 21.88 3.11
N LEU A 52 -4.13 21.56 1.88
CA LEU A 52 -3.15 20.53 1.52
C LEU A 52 -1.78 21.17 1.31
N TYR A 53 -0.69 20.51 1.74
CA TYR A 53 0.67 21.08 1.77
C TYR A 53 1.72 20.13 1.18
N GLY A 54 2.80 20.71 0.65
CA GLY A 54 4.00 20.00 0.21
C GLY A 54 3.71 19.01 -0.93
N SER A 55 4.31 17.81 -0.87
CA SER A 55 4.12 16.74 -1.87
C SER A 55 2.65 16.40 -2.08
N LEU A 56 1.87 16.36 -0.99
CA LEU A 56 0.42 16.13 -1.03
C LEU A 56 -0.33 17.15 -1.89
N SER A 57 0.17 18.38 -1.96
CA SER A 57 -0.39 19.41 -2.82
C SER A 57 0.11 19.35 -4.26
N LEU A 58 1.34 18.87 -4.49
CA LEU A 58 1.97 18.89 -5.82
C LEU A 58 1.40 17.80 -6.73
N THR A 59 1.23 16.59 -6.21
CA THR A 59 0.71 15.42 -6.95
C THR A 59 -0.73 15.06 -6.59
N GLY A 60 -1.35 15.81 -5.68
CA GLY A 60 -2.65 15.46 -5.09
C GLY A 60 -3.78 15.26 -6.08
N ILE A 61 -3.82 16.01 -7.19
CA ILE A 61 -4.85 15.82 -8.23
C ILE A 61 -4.65 14.48 -8.95
N GLY A 62 -3.41 14.15 -9.36
CA GLY A 62 -3.09 12.86 -9.98
C GLY A 62 -3.31 11.67 -9.05
N HIS A 63 -3.21 11.90 -7.73
CA HIS A 63 -3.48 10.89 -6.71
C HIS A 63 -4.90 10.94 -6.11
N ALA A 64 -5.80 11.75 -6.66
CA ALA A 64 -7.18 11.90 -6.17
C ALA A 64 -7.30 12.26 -4.67
N THR A 65 -6.36 13.06 -4.15
CA THR A 65 -6.37 13.54 -2.76
C THR A 65 -7.58 14.40 -2.45
N ASP A 66 -8.00 15.21 -3.41
CA ASP A 66 -9.21 16.01 -3.32
C ASP A 66 -10.46 15.15 -3.16
N LEU A 67 -10.57 14.07 -3.94
CA LEU A 67 -11.65 13.09 -3.83
C LEU A 67 -11.64 12.41 -2.46
N ALA A 68 -10.47 11.96 -2.02
CA ALA A 68 -10.29 11.33 -0.71
C ALA A 68 -10.70 12.24 0.45
N VAL A 69 -10.37 13.54 0.39
CA VAL A 69 -10.79 14.51 1.40
C VAL A 69 -12.32 14.65 1.42
N MET A 70 -12.96 14.74 0.26
CA MET A 70 -14.43 14.81 0.18
C MET A 70 -15.09 13.56 0.74
N LEU A 71 -14.58 12.37 0.40
CA LEU A 71 -15.14 11.10 0.87
C LEU A 71 -14.93 10.90 2.38
N GLY A 72 -13.73 11.22 2.89
CA GLY A 72 -13.45 11.16 4.33
C GLY A 72 -14.29 12.14 5.15
N LEU A 73 -14.46 13.38 4.68
CA LEU A 73 -15.35 14.34 5.33
C LEU A 73 -16.83 13.97 5.19
N SER A 74 -17.20 13.19 4.18
CA SER A 74 -18.55 12.64 4.02
C SER A 74 -18.83 11.44 4.92
N GLY A 75 -17.85 11.02 5.74
CA GLY A 75 -18.00 9.87 6.65
C GLY A 75 -18.03 8.51 5.95
N GLN A 76 -17.55 8.42 4.70
CA GLN A 76 -17.45 7.16 3.99
C GLN A 76 -16.24 6.38 4.49
N ASP A 77 -16.35 5.05 4.62
CA ASP A 77 -15.23 4.20 5.01
C ASP A 77 -14.48 3.71 3.75
N PRO A 78 -13.17 4.00 3.60
CA PRO A 78 -12.38 3.60 2.45
C PRO A 78 -12.23 2.08 2.34
N GLU A 79 -12.59 1.29 3.34
CA GLU A 79 -12.52 -0.19 3.37
C GLU A 79 -13.82 -0.86 2.91
N TYR A 80 -14.98 -0.19 3.08
CA TYR A 80 -16.30 -0.78 2.83
C TYR A 80 -17.15 -0.06 1.79
N ILE A 81 -16.76 1.17 1.38
CA ILE A 81 -17.49 1.91 0.33
C ILE A 81 -17.60 1.10 -0.98
N PRO A 82 -18.80 0.93 -1.56
CA PRO A 82 -18.91 0.42 -2.93
C PRO A 82 -18.22 1.38 -3.89
N VAL A 83 -17.20 0.90 -4.62
CA VAL A 83 -16.33 1.75 -5.47
C VAL A 83 -17.11 2.44 -6.58
N GLU A 84 -18.18 1.83 -7.06
CA GLU A 84 -19.13 2.37 -8.04
C GLU A 84 -19.87 3.62 -7.55
N ASN A 85 -19.98 3.82 -6.22
CA ASN A 85 -20.65 4.98 -5.65
C ASN A 85 -19.75 6.21 -5.57
N ILE A 86 -18.42 6.06 -5.71
CA ILE A 86 -17.45 7.14 -5.53
C ILE A 86 -17.76 8.30 -6.49
N ASP A 87 -17.88 8.01 -7.79
CA ASP A 87 -18.11 9.04 -8.81
C ASP A 87 -19.42 9.80 -8.58
N GLY A 88 -20.48 9.09 -8.17
CA GLY A 88 -21.78 9.68 -7.84
C GLY A 88 -21.68 10.68 -6.68
N ILE A 89 -21.04 10.28 -5.57
CA ILE A 89 -20.86 11.13 -4.40
C ILE A 89 -20.07 12.39 -4.75
N ILE A 90 -18.95 12.24 -5.47
CA ILE A 90 -18.11 13.37 -5.87
C ILE A 90 -18.87 14.33 -6.79
N LYS A 91 -19.64 13.79 -7.74
CA LYS A 91 -20.44 14.59 -8.66
C LYS A 91 -21.49 15.41 -7.92
N THR A 92 -22.24 14.80 -7.01
CA THR A 92 -23.24 15.51 -6.19
C THR A 92 -22.62 16.65 -5.38
N ILE A 93 -21.46 16.42 -4.73
CA ILE A 93 -20.78 17.47 -3.96
C ILE A 93 -20.39 18.66 -4.86
N LYS A 94 -19.87 18.38 -6.06
CA LYS A 94 -19.45 19.42 -7.01
C LYS A 94 -20.62 20.19 -7.63
N GLU A 95 -21.74 19.53 -7.89
CA GLU A 95 -22.92 20.15 -8.50
C GLU A 95 -23.73 20.97 -7.49
N GLU A 96 -23.91 20.45 -6.26
CA GLU A 96 -24.76 21.07 -5.24
C GLU A 96 -24.01 22.08 -4.36
N ASN A 97 -22.67 22.10 -4.41
CA ASN A 97 -21.81 22.89 -3.51
C ASN A 97 -22.12 22.66 -2.03
N GLN A 98 -22.42 21.41 -1.68
CA GLN A 98 -22.70 20.96 -0.32
C GLN A 98 -22.05 19.60 -0.07
N ILE A 99 -21.70 19.32 1.17
CA ILE A 99 -21.17 18.02 1.61
C ILE A 99 -22.04 17.47 2.74
N ASN A 100 -22.36 16.18 2.68
CA ASN A 100 -23.03 15.47 3.77
C ASN A 100 -22.01 15.12 4.86
N LEU A 101 -21.73 16.07 5.74
CA LEU A 101 -20.64 16.01 6.71
C LEU A 101 -20.86 14.85 7.69
N GLY A 102 -19.88 13.95 7.74
CA GLY A 102 -19.92 12.76 8.59
C GLY A 102 -21.07 11.80 8.32
N ASN A 103 -21.72 11.92 7.15
CA ASN A 103 -22.96 11.24 6.80
C ASN A 103 -24.15 11.59 7.72
N GLU A 104 -24.16 12.79 8.31
CA GLU A 104 -25.18 13.21 9.28
C GLU A 104 -26.02 14.40 8.79
N PHE A 105 -25.40 15.45 8.25
CA PHE A 105 -26.11 16.65 7.79
C PHE A 105 -25.33 17.40 6.70
N LEU A 106 -26.08 18.16 5.89
CA LEU A 106 -25.51 18.96 4.80
C LEU A 106 -24.92 20.27 5.32
N VAL A 107 -23.70 20.60 4.85
CA VAL A 107 -23.08 21.92 5.04
C VAL A 107 -22.62 22.47 3.70
N PRO A 108 -22.63 23.81 3.50
CA PRO A 108 -22.01 24.43 2.33
C PRO A 108 -20.55 24.01 2.18
N PHE A 109 -20.19 23.57 0.98
CA PHE A 109 -18.85 23.11 0.64
C PHE A 109 -18.59 23.33 -0.86
N SER A 110 -17.72 24.28 -1.17
CA SER A 110 -17.28 24.55 -2.54
C SER A 110 -15.93 23.88 -2.78
N PHE A 111 -15.87 22.96 -3.73
CA PHE A 111 -14.62 22.29 -4.10
C PHE A 111 -13.46 23.27 -4.37
N SER A 112 -13.73 24.36 -5.10
CA SER A 112 -12.70 25.33 -5.52
C SER A 112 -12.21 26.24 -4.39
N GLU A 113 -13.00 26.41 -3.33
CA GLU A 113 -12.66 27.30 -2.21
C GLU A 113 -12.25 26.55 -0.93
N ASP A 114 -12.83 25.37 -0.72
CA ASP A 114 -12.72 24.61 0.52
C ASP A 114 -11.65 23.51 0.45
N ILE A 115 -11.13 23.18 -0.73
CA ILE A 115 -9.91 22.37 -0.89
C ILE A 115 -8.81 23.25 -1.50
N VAL A 116 -7.83 23.62 -0.68
CA VAL A 116 -6.76 24.54 -1.08
C VAL A 116 -5.42 23.82 -1.18
N PHE A 117 -4.81 23.88 -2.36
CA PHE A 117 -3.51 23.31 -2.66
C PHE A 117 -2.39 24.34 -2.39
N ASN A 118 -1.54 24.06 -1.40
CA ASN A 118 -0.44 24.93 -1.00
C ASN A 118 0.92 24.29 -1.34
N LYS A 119 1.73 24.97 -2.17
CA LYS A 119 3.12 24.57 -2.47
C LYS A 119 4.07 24.59 -1.27
N LYS A 120 3.66 25.20 -0.15
CA LYS A 120 4.48 25.29 1.06
C LYS A 120 4.55 23.92 1.75
N PHE A 121 5.74 23.55 2.22
CA PHE A 121 5.94 22.37 3.05
C PHE A 121 5.75 22.69 4.54
N LEU A 122 5.12 21.77 5.26
CA LEU A 122 5.05 21.80 6.72
C LEU A 122 6.31 21.13 7.32
N PRO A 123 6.71 21.50 8.55
CA PRO A 123 8.04 21.14 9.06
C PRO A 123 8.20 19.67 9.49
N PHE A 124 7.13 18.94 9.78
CA PHE A 124 7.23 17.57 10.31
C PHE A 124 7.36 16.51 9.21
N HIS A 125 6.54 16.58 8.15
CA HIS A 125 6.54 15.63 7.04
C HIS A 125 6.07 16.32 5.76
N SER A 126 6.51 15.82 4.59
CA SER A 126 6.21 16.41 3.28
C SER A 126 4.73 16.36 2.90
N ASN A 127 4.02 15.33 3.34
CA ASN A 127 2.58 15.15 3.12
C ASN A 127 1.79 15.69 4.31
N GLY A 128 1.57 17.01 4.33
CA GLY A 128 0.82 17.70 5.38
C GLY A 128 -0.57 18.12 4.94
N MET A 129 -1.53 18.07 5.85
CA MET A 129 -2.88 18.58 5.61
C MET A 129 -3.46 19.22 6.87
N ARG A 130 -4.32 20.21 6.70
CA ARG A 130 -4.99 20.91 7.81
C ARG A 130 -6.47 21.02 7.55
N PHE A 131 -7.27 20.50 8.47
CA PHE A 131 -8.71 20.67 8.47
C PHE A 131 -9.10 21.83 9.38
N THR A 132 -10.03 22.66 8.92
CA THR A 132 -10.63 23.77 9.65
C THR A 132 -12.14 23.63 9.61
N ALA A 133 -12.76 23.45 10.77
CA ALA A 133 -14.21 23.52 10.93
C ALA A 133 -14.59 24.91 11.46
N PHE A 134 -15.48 25.59 10.75
CA PHE A 134 -16.06 26.85 11.16
C PHE A 134 -17.36 26.56 11.89
N LEU A 135 -17.51 27.12 13.10
CA LEU A 135 -18.65 26.85 13.97
C LEU A 135 -19.67 27.99 13.89
N ALA A 136 -20.94 27.70 14.18
CA ALA A 136 -22.04 28.66 14.20
C ALA A 136 -21.80 29.84 15.16
N ASN A 137 -20.98 29.66 16.20
CA ASN A 137 -20.59 30.70 17.16
C ASN A 137 -19.42 31.59 16.67
N GLY A 138 -18.97 31.44 15.42
CA GLY A 138 -17.86 32.18 14.82
C GLY A 138 -16.47 31.67 15.18
N LYS A 139 -16.34 30.68 16.09
CA LYS A 139 -15.06 30.04 16.42
C LYS A 139 -14.65 29.05 15.34
N LYS A 140 -13.37 28.68 15.35
CA LYS A 140 -12.79 27.67 14.46
C LYS A 140 -12.16 26.55 15.27
N HIS A 141 -12.34 25.32 14.82
CA HIS A 141 -11.55 24.18 15.28
C HIS A 141 -10.59 23.76 14.17
N ILE A 142 -9.30 23.65 14.50
CA ILE A 142 -8.24 23.38 13.53
C ILE A 142 -7.45 22.15 13.98
N ALA A 143 -7.23 21.22 13.06
CA ALA A 143 -6.38 20.05 13.28
C ALA A 143 -5.45 19.86 12.07
N THR A 144 -4.17 19.64 12.33
CA THR A 144 -3.16 19.36 11.30
C THR A 144 -2.77 17.89 11.40
N PHE A 145 -2.71 17.21 10.27
CA PHE A 145 -2.36 15.81 10.15
C PHE A 145 -1.27 15.61 9.08
N TYR A 146 -0.56 14.51 9.19
CA TYR A 146 0.48 14.10 8.26
C TYR A 146 0.24 12.66 7.81
N SER A 147 0.33 12.44 6.50
CA SER A 147 0.26 11.10 5.91
C SER A 147 1.66 10.55 5.71
N ILE A 148 2.05 9.56 6.52
CA ILE A 148 3.46 9.14 6.68
C ILE A 148 3.83 7.86 5.90
N GLY A 149 3.01 7.48 4.91
CA GLY A 149 3.18 6.27 4.10
C GLY A 149 2.27 5.12 4.55
N GLY A 150 2.00 4.14 3.67
CA GLY A 150 1.17 2.96 3.97
C GLY A 150 -0.26 3.24 4.47
N GLY A 151 -0.80 4.44 4.26
CA GLY A 151 -2.11 4.86 4.78
C GLY A 151 -2.09 5.26 6.26
N PHE A 152 -0.92 5.30 6.91
CA PHE A 152 -0.78 5.77 8.28
C PHE A 152 -0.89 7.30 8.34
N VAL A 153 -1.67 7.77 9.30
CA VAL A 153 -1.85 9.20 9.58
C VAL A 153 -1.39 9.49 11.00
N VAL A 154 -0.69 10.60 11.20
CA VAL A 154 -0.36 11.13 12.52
C VAL A 154 -0.88 12.55 12.66
N LYS A 155 -1.34 12.90 13.86
CA LYS A 155 -1.77 14.27 14.15
C LYS A 155 -0.58 15.09 14.61
N GLU A 156 -0.51 16.34 14.18
CA GLU A 156 0.42 17.31 14.74
C GLU A 156 0.03 17.64 16.18
N GLU A 157 0.77 17.11 17.15
CA GLU A 157 0.63 17.47 18.55
C GLU A 157 1.71 18.49 18.92
N ARG A 158 1.32 19.61 19.55
CA ARG A 158 2.27 20.57 20.10
C ARG A 158 3.07 19.88 21.20
N LEU A 159 4.40 19.82 21.03
CA LEU A 159 5.44 19.35 21.97
C LEU A 159 4.96 19.30 23.44
N ASN A 160 4.29 18.20 23.83
CA ASN A 160 4.11 17.68 25.20
C ASN A 160 3.15 16.47 25.25
N ALA A 161 3.22 15.60 24.25
CA ALA A 161 2.51 14.32 24.24
C ALA A 161 3.44 13.13 23.96
N LYS A 162 4.72 13.25 24.30
CA LYS A 162 5.71 12.14 24.32
C LYS A 162 5.35 11.01 25.32
N LYS A 163 4.11 10.94 25.82
CA LYS A 163 3.67 10.01 26.87
C LYS A 163 2.22 9.46 26.71
N LYS A 164 1.55 9.62 25.56
CA LYS A 164 0.13 9.24 25.44
C LYS A 164 -0.28 8.40 24.22
N ILE A 165 0.63 7.58 23.71
CA ILE A 165 0.27 6.37 22.94
C ILE A 165 1.03 5.19 23.55
N GLU A 166 0.78 4.92 24.83
CA GLU A 166 1.00 3.59 25.40
C GLU A 166 -0.34 2.85 25.28
N ILE A 167 -0.61 2.27 24.11
CA ILE A 167 -1.21 0.94 24.13
C ILE A 167 0.01 0.04 24.06
N LYS A 168 0.52 -0.36 25.23
CA LYS A 168 1.48 -1.45 25.35
C LYS A 168 0.77 -2.72 24.89
N CYS A 169 0.68 -2.93 23.58
CA CYS A 169 0.73 -4.28 23.07
C CYS A 169 2.21 -4.65 23.15
N ALA A 170 2.53 -5.66 23.96
CA ALA A 170 3.86 -6.23 23.99
C ALA A 170 3.74 -7.54 23.23
N PHE A 171 4.19 -7.56 21.98
CA PHE A 171 4.36 -8.80 21.25
C PHE A 171 5.21 -9.76 22.10
N PRO A 172 4.80 -11.03 22.29
CA PRO A 172 5.59 -12.02 23.01
C PRO A 172 6.99 -12.16 22.40
N PHE A 173 7.11 -11.99 21.09
CA PHE A 173 8.35 -11.92 20.35
C PHE A 173 8.54 -10.52 19.77
N ALA A 174 9.13 -9.61 20.54
CA ALA A 174 9.39 -8.24 20.09
C ALA A 174 10.48 -8.21 19.01
N ILE A 175 10.09 -7.90 17.77
CA ILE A 175 10.96 -7.90 16.59
C ILE A 175 11.12 -6.47 16.09
N ASP A 176 12.31 -5.91 16.16
CA ASP A 176 12.63 -4.62 15.55
C ASP A 176 13.54 -4.76 14.33
N LYS A 177 14.32 -5.85 14.28
CA LYS A 177 15.32 -6.15 13.26
C LYS A 177 15.25 -7.60 12.79
N ALA A 178 15.89 -7.85 11.66
CA ALA A 178 16.02 -9.20 11.09
C ALA A 178 16.74 -10.17 12.04
N VAL A 179 17.73 -9.67 12.80
CA VAL A 179 18.42 -10.49 13.82
C VAL A 179 17.51 -10.92 14.96
N ASP A 180 16.47 -10.15 15.31
CA ASP A 180 15.59 -10.46 16.44
C ASP A 180 14.69 -11.65 16.08
N ILE A 181 14.03 -11.58 14.92
CA ILE A 181 13.17 -12.68 14.46
C ILE A 181 13.96 -13.96 14.23
N LEU A 182 15.19 -13.85 13.72
CA LEU A 182 16.05 -15.00 13.54
C LEU A 182 16.43 -15.66 14.88
N ALA A 183 16.66 -14.85 15.92
CA ALA A 183 16.95 -15.36 17.26
C ALA A 183 15.76 -16.13 17.84
N TYR A 184 14.53 -15.61 17.68
CA TYR A 184 13.32 -16.29 18.14
C TYR A 184 13.03 -17.57 17.36
N CYS A 185 13.20 -17.57 16.03
CA CYS A 185 13.05 -18.79 15.23
C CYS A 185 14.00 -19.90 15.71
N LYS A 186 15.23 -19.53 16.10
CA LYS A 186 16.22 -20.48 16.65
C LYS A 186 15.88 -20.96 18.05
N SER A 187 15.40 -20.08 18.93
CA SER A 187 15.06 -20.47 20.31
C SER A 187 13.84 -21.38 20.36
N GLU A 188 12.82 -21.07 19.55
CA GLU A 188 11.56 -21.80 19.53
C GLU A 188 11.56 -22.99 18.55
N ASN A 189 12.58 -23.09 17.68
CA ASN A 189 12.63 -24.05 16.57
C ASN A 189 11.38 -23.94 15.66
N ASN A 190 10.96 -22.70 15.39
CA ASN A 190 9.79 -22.35 14.60
C ASN A 190 10.17 -21.58 13.34
N LYS A 191 9.25 -21.56 12.37
CA LYS A 191 9.31 -20.72 11.17
C LYS A 191 9.02 -19.26 11.51
N ILE A 192 9.31 -18.35 10.58
CA ILE A 192 9.01 -16.93 10.73
C ILE A 192 7.48 -16.73 10.84
N SER A 193 6.71 -17.36 9.95
CA SER A 193 5.23 -17.30 10.01
C SER A 193 4.64 -17.73 11.35
N GLU A 194 5.22 -18.75 11.98
CA GLU A 194 4.75 -19.27 13.27
C GLU A 194 5.03 -18.28 14.41
N ILE A 195 6.22 -17.68 14.46
CA ILE A 195 6.55 -16.61 15.42
C ILE A 195 5.61 -15.40 15.24
N VAL A 196 5.37 -15.00 13.99
CA VAL A 196 4.49 -13.86 13.67
C VAL A 196 3.05 -14.16 14.05
N TYR A 197 2.59 -15.40 13.85
CA TYR A 197 1.26 -15.81 14.28
C TYR A 197 1.08 -15.74 15.81
N GLU A 198 2.10 -16.14 16.58
CA GLU A 198 2.08 -15.95 18.04
C GLU A 198 2.00 -14.48 18.44
N ASN A 199 2.68 -13.59 17.71
CA ASN A 199 2.56 -12.16 17.93
C ASN A 199 1.15 -11.64 17.65
N GLU A 200 0.53 -12.04 16.54
CA GLU A 200 -0.84 -11.63 16.21
C GLU A 200 -1.88 -12.13 17.23
N LYS A 201 -1.69 -13.34 17.79
CA LYS A 201 -2.54 -13.88 18.85
C LYS A 201 -2.52 -13.06 20.15
N SER A 202 -1.53 -12.20 20.35
CA SER A 202 -1.51 -11.27 21.48
C SER A 202 -2.52 -10.12 21.35
N MET A 203 -3.01 -9.86 20.12
CA MET A 203 -3.95 -8.78 19.82
C MET A 203 -5.34 -9.25 19.44
N ARG A 204 -5.45 -10.45 18.85
CA ARG A 204 -6.66 -10.96 18.21
C ARG A 204 -6.80 -12.45 18.45
N THR A 205 -8.02 -12.98 18.36
CA THR A 205 -8.23 -14.43 18.44
C THR A 205 -7.81 -15.11 17.13
N PRO A 206 -7.45 -16.40 17.15
CA PRO A 206 -7.14 -17.18 15.94
C PRO A 206 -8.18 -17.04 14.83
N GLU A 207 -9.47 -17.04 15.17
CA GLU A 207 -10.58 -16.96 14.21
C GLU A 207 -10.60 -15.59 13.49
N VAL A 208 -10.30 -14.51 14.22
CA VAL A 208 -10.21 -13.17 13.64
C VAL A 208 -8.99 -13.06 12.74
N ILE A 209 -7.85 -13.61 13.17
CA ILE A 209 -6.61 -13.59 12.37
C ILE A 209 -6.83 -14.33 11.04
N ASP A 210 -7.38 -15.54 11.12
CA ASP A 210 -7.65 -16.38 9.96
C ASP A 210 -8.65 -15.73 8.99
N HIS A 211 -9.74 -15.17 9.54
CA HIS A 211 -10.73 -14.43 8.75
C HIS A 211 -10.10 -13.24 8.02
N GLU A 212 -9.33 -12.41 8.73
CA GLU A 212 -8.76 -11.18 8.16
C GLU A 212 -7.67 -11.48 7.12
N LEU A 213 -6.83 -12.51 7.33
CA LEU A 213 -5.86 -12.95 6.34
C LEU A 213 -6.54 -13.43 5.05
N MET A 214 -7.61 -14.22 5.18
CA MET A 214 -8.37 -14.68 4.03
C MET A 214 -9.15 -13.54 3.36
N ARG A 215 -9.64 -12.56 4.13
CA ARG A 215 -10.28 -11.36 3.58
C ARG A 215 -9.31 -10.55 2.72
N ILE A 216 -8.08 -10.35 3.21
CA ILE A 216 -6.99 -9.72 2.44
C ILE A 216 -6.73 -10.48 1.13
N TRP A 217 -6.56 -11.80 1.21
CA TRP A 217 -6.32 -12.60 0.01
C TRP A 217 -7.49 -12.53 -0.98
N ASN A 218 -8.73 -12.65 -0.51
CA ASN A 218 -9.90 -12.60 -1.36
C ASN A 218 -10.01 -11.25 -2.06
N THR A 219 -9.72 -10.14 -1.38
CA THR A 219 -9.67 -8.81 -2.01
C THR A 219 -8.54 -8.71 -3.03
N MET A 220 -7.36 -9.27 -2.75
CA MET A 220 -6.25 -9.34 -3.71
C MET A 220 -6.62 -10.14 -4.98
N LEU A 221 -7.24 -11.30 -4.79
CA LEU A 221 -7.67 -12.18 -5.88
C LEU A 221 -8.78 -11.53 -6.72
N GLU A 222 -9.76 -10.91 -6.09
CA GLU A 222 -10.80 -10.15 -6.77
C GLU A 222 -10.23 -8.96 -7.55
N CYS A 223 -9.26 -8.24 -6.98
CA CYS A 223 -8.58 -7.13 -7.65
C CYS A 223 -7.84 -7.60 -8.92
N MET A 224 -7.09 -8.71 -8.85
CA MET A 224 -6.47 -9.35 -10.02
C MET A 224 -7.52 -9.76 -11.05
N TYR A 225 -8.60 -10.41 -10.61
CA TYR A 225 -9.68 -10.83 -11.48
C TYR A 225 -10.29 -9.63 -12.22
N ILE A 226 -10.69 -8.56 -11.52
CA ILE A 226 -11.26 -7.35 -12.13
C ILE A 226 -10.29 -6.77 -13.16
N GLY A 227 -9.00 -6.64 -12.83
CA GLY A 227 -7.99 -6.09 -13.75
C GLY A 227 -7.82 -6.93 -15.02
N CYS A 228 -7.82 -8.26 -14.91
CA CYS A 228 -7.75 -9.18 -16.05
C CYS A 228 -9.02 -9.20 -16.93
N HIS A 229 -10.12 -8.61 -16.46
CA HIS A 229 -11.43 -8.61 -17.14
C HIS A 229 -11.94 -7.20 -17.50
N THR A 230 -11.14 -6.16 -17.25
CA THR A 230 -11.54 -4.77 -17.54
C THR A 230 -10.70 -4.21 -18.68
N GLU A 231 -11.34 -3.90 -19.80
CA GLU A 231 -10.73 -3.19 -20.92
C GLU A 231 -10.76 -1.66 -20.72
N GLY A 232 -10.12 -0.92 -21.64
CA GLY A 232 -10.23 0.53 -21.73
C GLY A 232 -8.93 1.28 -21.43
N ILE A 233 -9.08 2.57 -21.13
CA ILE A 233 -7.98 3.54 -20.93
C ILE A 233 -8.01 4.01 -19.48
N LEU A 234 -6.84 4.11 -18.85
CA LEU A 234 -6.71 4.61 -17.49
C LEU A 234 -7.03 6.12 -17.39
N PRO A 235 -7.64 6.57 -16.28
CA PRO A 235 -7.93 7.99 -16.08
C PRO A 235 -6.65 8.81 -15.88
N GLY A 236 -6.74 10.14 -15.82
CA GLY A 236 -5.59 11.01 -15.52
C GLY A 236 -4.89 11.63 -16.74
N GLY A 237 -5.30 11.28 -17.96
CA GLY A 237 -4.94 12.01 -19.18
C GLY A 237 -3.68 11.53 -19.92
N LEU A 238 -3.01 10.49 -19.44
CA LEU A 238 -1.86 9.86 -20.14
C LEU A 238 -2.27 8.86 -21.23
N ASN A 239 -3.58 8.66 -21.44
CA ASN A 239 -4.12 7.74 -22.44
C ASN A 239 -3.57 6.30 -22.38
N VAL A 240 -3.14 5.85 -21.20
CA VAL A 240 -2.55 4.52 -21.01
C VAL A 240 -3.62 3.45 -21.16
N ARG A 241 -3.50 2.61 -22.18
CA ARG A 241 -4.37 1.43 -22.38
C ARG A 241 -4.09 0.37 -21.30
N ARG A 242 -5.16 -0.21 -20.75
CA ARG A 242 -5.09 -1.40 -19.90
C ARG A 242 -4.57 -2.59 -20.72
N ARG A 243 -3.46 -3.20 -20.27
CA ARG A 243 -2.77 -4.32 -20.93
C ARG A 243 -3.09 -5.66 -20.29
N ALA A 244 -3.52 -5.67 -19.02
CA ALA A 244 -3.81 -6.92 -18.32
C ALA A 244 -4.91 -7.73 -19.02
N PHE A 245 -5.95 -7.06 -19.52
CA PHE A 245 -7.02 -7.69 -20.29
C PHE A 245 -6.50 -8.45 -21.53
N ASP A 246 -5.78 -7.75 -22.40
CA ASP A 246 -5.25 -8.33 -23.65
C ASP A 246 -4.26 -9.48 -23.36
N MET A 247 -3.40 -9.32 -22.34
CA MET A 247 -2.47 -10.38 -21.92
C MET A 247 -3.20 -11.61 -21.38
N HIS A 248 -4.20 -11.39 -20.53
CA HIS A 248 -4.99 -12.45 -19.92
C HIS A 248 -5.73 -13.28 -20.97
N GLN A 249 -6.43 -12.64 -21.92
CA GLN A 249 -7.14 -13.34 -23.00
C GLN A 249 -6.22 -14.28 -23.81
N ASN A 250 -4.98 -13.85 -24.05
CA ASN A 250 -3.98 -14.65 -24.76
C ASN A 250 -3.41 -15.81 -23.93
N LEU A 251 -3.48 -15.75 -22.60
CA LEU A 251 -2.91 -16.75 -21.69
C LEU A 251 -3.94 -17.79 -21.26
N ILE A 252 -5.15 -17.36 -20.88
CA ILE A 252 -6.19 -18.24 -20.34
C ILE A 252 -6.88 -19.08 -21.42
N GLY A 253 -6.93 -18.59 -22.67
CA GLY A 253 -7.60 -19.25 -23.78
C GLY A 253 -9.11 -19.46 -23.55
N LEU A 254 -9.66 -20.50 -24.17
CA LEU A 254 -11.06 -20.89 -23.98
C LEU A 254 -11.21 -21.65 -22.65
N SER A 255 -11.70 -20.96 -21.62
CA SER A 255 -11.92 -21.50 -20.28
C SER A 255 -13.27 -21.04 -19.72
N ASN A 256 -13.91 -21.87 -18.88
CA ASN A 256 -15.19 -21.55 -18.25
C ASN A 256 -15.00 -21.31 -16.76
N TYR A 257 -15.24 -20.08 -16.31
CA TYR A 257 -15.24 -19.67 -14.90
C TYR A 257 -16.24 -18.52 -14.74
N SER A 258 -16.70 -18.27 -13.51
CA SER A 258 -17.72 -17.25 -13.23
C SER A 258 -17.37 -16.33 -12.06
N ASN A 259 -16.30 -16.62 -11.34
CA ASN A 259 -15.86 -15.88 -10.17
C ASN A 259 -14.34 -16.03 -9.96
N PRO A 260 -13.72 -15.19 -9.11
CA PRO A 260 -12.27 -15.18 -8.93
C PRO A 260 -11.68 -16.53 -8.49
N GLN A 261 -12.40 -17.31 -7.68
CA GLN A 261 -11.93 -18.62 -7.21
C GLN A 261 -11.91 -19.64 -8.35
N THR A 262 -13.01 -19.76 -9.10
CA THR A 262 -13.05 -20.65 -10.28
C THR A 262 -12.06 -20.22 -11.37
N TRP A 263 -11.75 -18.92 -11.47
CA TRP A 263 -10.72 -18.41 -12.37
C TRP A 263 -9.32 -18.91 -11.99
N LEU A 264 -8.96 -18.83 -10.71
CA LEU A 264 -7.71 -19.40 -10.19
C LEU A 264 -7.59 -20.90 -10.51
N GLU A 265 -8.66 -21.66 -10.28
CA GLU A 265 -8.71 -23.09 -10.56
C GLU A 265 -8.53 -23.41 -12.05
N GLN A 266 -9.08 -22.59 -12.95
CA GLN A 266 -8.86 -22.76 -14.39
C GLN A 266 -7.41 -22.45 -14.80
N ILE A 267 -6.76 -21.46 -14.18
CA ILE A 267 -5.35 -21.16 -14.46
C ILE A 267 -4.45 -22.37 -14.14
N ARG A 268 -4.74 -23.12 -13.07
CA ARG A 268 -4.01 -24.36 -12.71
C ARG A 268 -4.07 -25.46 -13.78
N LEU A 269 -5.05 -25.40 -14.68
CA LEU A 269 -5.20 -26.36 -15.77
C LEU A 269 -4.43 -25.94 -17.03
N THR A 270 -3.88 -24.72 -17.07
CA THR A 270 -3.13 -24.23 -18.23
C THR A 270 -1.74 -24.86 -18.31
N GLU A 271 -1.23 -25.04 -19.54
CA GLU A 271 0.16 -25.47 -19.74
C GLU A 271 1.11 -24.29 -19.48
N VAL A 272 1.96 -24.41 -18.45
CA VAL A 272 2.90 -23.34 -18.08
C VAL A 272 4.32 -23.68 -18.53
N LYS A 273 4.78 -23.01 -19.59
CA LYS A 273 6.20 -22.99 -20.00
C LYS A 273 6.91 -21.81 -19.36
N PHE A 274 8.25 -21.81 -19.35
CA PHE A 274 9.05 -20.72 -18.75
C PHE A 274 8.62 -19.30 -19.21
N ARG A 275 8.39 -19.11 -20.52
CA ARG A 275 7.93 -17.81 -21.04
C ARG A 275 6.54 -17.41 -20.53
N GLN A 276 5.70 -18.38 -20.18
CA GLN A 276 4.34 -18.20 -19.72
C GLN A 276 4.34 -17.82 -18.23
N ILE A 277 5.31 -18.32 -17.45
CA ILE A 277 5.54 -17.86 -16.06
C ILE A 277 5.73 -16.34 -16.05
N LEU A 278 6.66 -15.83 -16.86
CA LEU A 278 6.95 -14.38 -16.91
C LEU A 278 5.71 -13.57 -17.32
N LYS A 279 4.93 -14.10 -18.28
CA LYS A 279 3.71 -13.43 -18.76
C LYS A 279 2.60 -13.45 -17.73
N TRP A 280 2.37 -14.57 -17.06
CA TRP A 280 1.35 -14.70 -16.01
C TRP A 280 1.63 -13.76 -14.84
N VAL A 281 2.86 -13.81 -14.30
CA VAL A 281 3.26 -12.92 -13.19
C VAL A 281 3.14 -11.45 -13.59
N SER A 282 3.56 -11.10 -14.81
CA SER A 282 3.41 -9.72 -15.30
C SER A 282 1.93 -9.35 -15.47
N CYS A 283 1.09 -10.26 -15.96
CA CYS A 283 -0.34 -10.05 -16.14
C CYS A 283 -1.05 -9.77 -14.80
N PHE A 284 -0.74 -10.55 -13.76
CA PHE A 284 -1.28 -10.36 -12.42
C PHE A 284 -0.89 -8.99 -11.83
N ALA A 285 0.38 -8.61 -11.96
CA ALA A 285 0.88 -7.34 -11.45
C ALA A 285 0.28 -6.15 -12.20
N LEU A 286 0.18 -6.26 -13.54
CA LEU A 286 -0.51 -5.28 -14.39
C LEU A 286 -1.97 -5.11 -13.96
N ALA A 287 -2.69 -6.23 -13.77
CA ALA A 287 -4.11 -6.22 -13.42
C ALA A 287 -4.37 -5.42 -12.14
N VAL A 288 -3.62 -5.71 -11.06
CA VAL A 288 -3.78 -5.02 -9.77
C VAL A 288 -3.47 -3.53 -9.92
N ASN A 289 -2.36 -3.18 -10.59
CA ASN A 289 -1.96 -1.78 -10.69
C ASN A 289 -2.85 -0.97 -11.65
N GLU A 290 -3.48 -1.59 -12.64
CA GLU A 290 -4.48 -0.97 -13.49
C GLU A 290 -5.80 -0.72 -12.74
N VAL A 291 -6.21 -1.64 -11.86
CA VAL A 291 -7.34 -1.43 -10.93
C VAL A 291 -7.02 -0.30 -9.94
N ASN A 292 -5.80 -0.31 -9.37
CA ASN A 292 -5.33 0.75 -8.48
C ASN A 292 -5.39 2.13 -9.14
N ALA A 293 -4.83 2.27 -10.34
CA ALA A 293 -4.79 3.54 -11.08
C ALA A 293 -6.18 4.09 -11.43
N ALA A 294 -7.22 3.24 -11.38
CA ALA A 294 -8.60 3.58 -11.69
C ALA A 294 -9.51 3.68 -10.45
N LEU A 295 -8.97 4.03 -9.28
CA LEU A 295 -9.73 4.18 -8.02
C LEU A 295 -10.46 2.90 -7.59
N GLY A 296 -9.92 1.73 -7.97
CA GLY A 296 -10.47 0.44 -7.58
C GLY A 296 -10.13 0.04 -6.14
N ARG A 297 -10.80 -1.01 -5.68
CA ARG A 297 -10.55 -1.69 -4.41
C ARG A 297 -9.22 -2.43 -4.48
N ILE A 298 -8.32 -2.18 -3.53
CA ILE A 298 -6.97 -2.74 -3.48
C ILE A 298 -6.58 -3.13 -2.05
N VAL A 299 -5.49 -3.89 -1.92
CA VAL A 299 -4.79 -4.10 -0.64
C VAL A 299 -3.41 -3.45 -0.71
N THR A 300 -3.03 -2.69 0.31
CA THR A 300 -1.68 -2.12 0.42
C THR A 300 -0.65 -3.23 0.59
N ALA A 301 0.50 -3.13 -0.09
CA ALA A 301 1.54 -4.14 0.06
C ALA A 301 2.95 -3.61 -0.28
N PRO A 302 3.59 -2.79 0.57
CA PRO A 302 3.05 -2.10 1.74
C PRO A 302 2.30 -0.81 1.36
N THR A 303 2.29 -0.42 0.09
CA THR A 303 1.55 0.74 -0.42
C THR A 303 0.71 0.38 -1.65
N ASN A 304 -0.19 1.27 -2.04
CA ASN A 304 -1.06 1.11 -3.22
C ASN A 304 -0.21 1.06 -4.51
N GLY A 305 0.84 1.89 -4.58
CA GLY A 305 1.73 1.93 -5.75
C GLY A 305 2.53 0.64 -5.95
N SER A 306 2.68 -0.16 -4.91
CA SER A 306 3.37 -1.46 -4.90
C SER A 306 2.44 -2.67 -4.70
N ALA A 307 1.12 -2.45 -4.81
CA ALA A 307 0.10 -3.44 -4.46
C ALA A 307 0.12 -4.70 -5.33
N GLY A 308 0.70 -4.66 -6.54
CA GLY A 308 0.67 -5.79 -7.47
C GLY A 308 1.67 -6.89 -7.16
N VAL A 309 2.75 -6.61 -6.42
CA VAL A 309 3.86 -7.57 -6.25
C VAL A 309 3.45 -8.77 -5.39
N ILE A 310 3.00 -8.54 -4.15
CA ILE A 310 2.55 -9.58 -3.22
C ILE A 310 1.52 -10.54 -3.84
N PRO A 311 0.37 -10.06 -4.37
CA PRO A 311 -0.63 -10.96 -4.92
C PRO A 311 -0.16 -11.71 -6.16
N SER A 312 0.71 -11.12 -6.98
CA SER A 312 1.26 -11.80 -8.16
C SER A 312 2.18 -12.95 -7.80
N VAL A 313 3.02 -12.78 -6.78
CA VAL A 313 3.94 -13.83 -6.33
C VAL A 313 3.19 -14.94 -5.57
N LEU A 314 2.18 -14.58 -4.78
CA LEU A 314 1.31 -15.58 -4.16
C LEU A 314 0.49 -16.34 -5.21
N MET A 315 -0.06 -15.66 -6.21
CA MET A 315 -0.76 -16.29 -7.33
C MET A 315 0.15 -17.24 -8.12
N TYR A 316 1.41 -16.83 -8.39
CA TYR A 316 2.45 -17.69 -8.96
C TYR A 316 2.60 -18.99 -8.17
N TYR A 317 2.76 -18.89 -6.85
CA TYR A 317 2.92 -20.08 -6.01
C TYR A 317 1.69 -20.99 -6.09
N LEU A 318 0.48 -20.42 -6.05
CA LEU A 318 -0.77 -21.19 -6.03
C LEU A 318 -1.10 -21.88 -7.37
N VAL A 319 -0.70 -21.29 -8.51
CA VAL A 319 -1.14 -21.75 -9.84
C VAL A 319 -0.03 -22.29 -10.73
N ILE A 320 1.23 -22.20 -10.30
CA ILE A 320 2.39 -22.68 -11.05
C ILE A 320 3.24 -23.60 -10.19
N GLU A 321 3.64 -23.15 -9.00
CA GLU A 321 4.59 -23.90 -8.16
C GLU A 321 3.91 -25.08 -7.45
N ASN A 322 2.77 -24.83 -6.78
CA ASN A 322 2.08 -25.82 -5.97
C ASN A 322 0.55 -25.73 -6.16
N HIS A 323 0.03 -26.57 -7.06
CA HIS A 323 -1.40 -26.63 -7.35
C HIS A 323 -2.26 -27.19 -6.19
N GLN A 324 -1.63 -27.78 -5.17
CA GLN A 324 -2.32 -28.28 -3.97
C GLN A 324 -2.33 -27.27 -2.81
N ALA A 325 -1.64 -26.13 -2.97
CA ALA A 325 -1.63 -25.08 -1.97
C ALA A 325 -3.03 -24.46 -1.80
N GLY A 326 -3.35 -24.09 -0.56
CA GLY A 326 -4.64 -23.52 -0.17
C GLY A 326 -4.49 -22.48 0.94
N GLU A 327 -5.51 -22.39 1.81
CA GLU A 327 -5.57 -21.35 2.85
C GLU A 327 -4.36 -21.35 3.78
N LYS A 328 -3.80 -22.53 4.08
CA LYS A 328 -2.64 -22.65 4.97
C LYS A 328 -1.44 -21.90 4.40
N GLU A 329 -1.09 -22.15 3.14
CA GLU A 329 0.04 -21.50 2.48
C GLU A 329 -0.22 -20.01 2.24
N ILE A 330 -1.48 -19.62 1.96
CA ILE A 330 -1.89 -18.22 1.85
C ILE A 330 -1.64 -17.47 3.16
N LYS A 331 -2.13 -18.00 4.29
CA LYS A 331 -1.94 -17.40 5.62
C LYS A 331 -0.44 -17.32 5.96
N GLN A 332 0.30 -18.39 5.72
CA GLN A 332 1.74 -18.45 5.93
C GLN A 332 2.47 -17.35 5.14
N PHE A 333 2.17 -17.20 3.85
CA PHE A 333 2.77 -16.18 2.98
C PHE A 333 2.51 -14.76 3.50
N LEU A 334 1.25 -14.45 3.82
CA LEU A 334 0.85 -13.11 4.24
C LEU A 334 1.45 -12.73 5.61
N LEU A 335 1.61 -13.70 6.52
CA LEU A 335 2.29 -13.49 7.81
C LEU A 335 3.77 -13.11 7.61
N VAL A 336 4.52 -13.87 6.81
CA VAL A 336 5.93 -13.57 6.51
C VAL A 336 6.05 -12.21 5.81
N ALA A 337 5.23 -11.99 4.77
CA ALA A 337 5.26 -10.75 4.01
C ALA A 337 4.99 -9.53 4.92
N GLY A 338 3.97 -9.61 5.79
CA GLY A 338 3.64 -8.56 6.74
C GLY A 338 4.79 -8.21 7.69
N GLU A 339 5.45 -9.21 8.25
CA GLU A 339 6.56 -9.00 9.18
C GLU A 339 7.80 -8.39 8.51
N ILE A 340 8.16 -8.86 7.32
CA ILE A 340 9.28 -8.27 6.57
C ILE A 340 9.00 -6.79 6.27
N GLY A 341 7.76 -6.45 5.90
CA GLY A 341 7.34 -5.06 5.71
C GLY A 341 7.45 -4.22 6.99
N SER A 342 7.12 -4.80 8.15
CA SER A 342 7.29 -4.19 9.48
C SER A 342 8.76 -3.85 9.77
N ILE A 343 9.69 -4.77 9.51
CA ILE A 343 11.14 -4.53 9.70
C ILE A 343 11.61 -3.31 8.89
N PHE A 344 11.23 -3.20 7.61
CA PHE A 344 11.57 -2.04 6.79
C PHE A 344 10.93 -0.74 7.29
N LYS A 345 9.66 -0.80 7.75
CA LYS A 345 8.97 0.37 8.30
C LYS A 345 9.67 0.88 9.57
N LYS A 346 10.09 -0.01 10.47
CA LYS A 346 10.78 0.34 11.73
C LYS A 346 12.21 0.83 11.51
N GLY A 347 12.96 0.16 10.64
CA GLY A 347 14.37 0.46 10.39
C GLY A 347 14.61 1.63 9.43
N SER A 348 13.64 1.97 8.58
CA SER A 348 13.78 2.99 7.54
C SER A 348 12.47 3.72 7.28
N THR A 349 11.81 3.48 6.15
CA THR A 349 10.53 4.08 5.76
C THR A 349 9.84 3.26 4.68
N ILE A 350 8.52 3.36 4.63
CA ILE A 350 7.67 2.85 3.54
C ILE A 350 6.98 3.99 2.76
N SER A 351 7.47 5.23 2.93
CA SER A 351 6.93 6.43 2.28
C SER A 351 7.77 6.79 1.06
N ALA A 352 7.18 6.77 -0.13
CA ALA A 352 7.88 7.23 -1.34
C ALA A 352 8.31 8.70 -1.28
N ALA A 353 7.49 9.55 -0.64
CA ALA A 353 7.82 10.94 -0.39
C ALA A 353 9.08 11.13 0.47
N MET A 354 9.49 10.09 1.23
CA MET A 354 10.70 10.11 2.04
C MET A 354 11.85 9.31 1.40
N GLY A 355 11.56 8.10 0.93
CA GLY A 355 12.54 7.10 0.54
C GLY A 355 12.63 6.78 -0.95
N GLY A 356 11.79 7.38 -1.80
CA GLY A 356 11.69 6.97 -3.20
C GLY A 356 10.99 5.61 -3.35
N CYS A 357 11.03 5.06 -4.56
CA CYS A 357 10.26 3.85 -4.89
C CYS A 357 10.93 2.57 -4.36
N GLN A 358 12.20 2.64 -3.96
CA GLN A 358 12.83 1.58 -3.16
C GLN A 358 12.04 1.28 -1.88
N ALA A 359 11.45 2.31 -1.25
CA ALA A 359 10.65 2.18 -0.03
C ALA A 359 9.26 1.59 -0.26
N GLU A 360 8.84 1.41 -1.52
CA GLU A 360 7.55 0.83 -1.87
C GLU A 360 7.73 -0.48 -2.64
N ILE A 361 8.20 -0.40 -3.89
CA ILE A 361 8.41 -1.57 -4.76
C ILE A 361 9.53 -2.45 -4.24
N GLY A 362 10.62 -1.86 -3.77
CA GLY A 362 11.74 -2.61 -3.18
C GLY A 362 11.28 -3.38 -1.94
N VAL A 363 10.56 -2.71 -1.04
CA VAL A 363 10.03 -3.34 0.18
C VAL A 363 9.03 -4.44 -0.18
N SER A 364 8.11 -4.19 -1.10
CA SER A 364 7.14 -5.19 -1.55
C SER A 364 7.79 -6.41 -2.20
N SER A 365 8.81 -6.20 -3.04
CA SER A 365 9.61 -7.28 -3.64
C SER A 365 10.33 -8.10 -2.58
N SER A 366 10.90 -7.43 -1.57
CA SER A 366 11.54 -8.07 -0.41
C SER A 366 10.55 -8.90 0.43
N MET A 367 9.37 -8.35 0.71
CA MET A 367 8.28 -9.04 1.40
C MET A 367 7.85 -10.31 0.64
N ALA A 368 7.65 -10.20 -0.68
CA ALA A 368 7.25 -11.32 -1.53
C ALA A 368 8.34 -12.40 -1.61
N ALA A 369 9.60 -12.02 -1.75
CA ALA A 369 10.72 -12.95 -1.87
C ALA A 369 10.88 -13.80 -0.61
N ALA A 370 10.83 -13.16 0.55
CA ALA A 370 10.89 -13.82 1.85
C ALA A 370 9.73 -14.82 2.04
N ALA A 371 8.50 -14.36 1.77
CA ALA A 371 7.31 -15.18 1.93
C ALA A 371 7.31 -16.40 1.00
N LEU A 372 7.70 -16.20 -0.27
CA LEU A 372 7.84 -17.30 -1.23
C LEU A 372 8.93 -18.29 -0.79
N CYS A 373 10.09 -17.79 -0.35
CA CYS A 373 11.20 -18.62 0.12
C CYS A 373 10.77 -19.54 1.28
N GLU A 374 9.97 -19.04 2.23
CA GLU A 374 9.47 -19.87 3.33
C GLU A 374 8.48 -20.95 2.84
N LEU A 375 7.62 -20.62 1.87
CA LEU A 375 6.69 -21.60 1.29
C LEU A 375 7.42 -22.71 0.53
N MET A 376 8.51 -22.37 -0.16
CA MET A 376 9.36 -23.31 -0.89
C MET A 376 10.29 -24.13 0.02
N GLY A 377 10.20 -23.96 1.35
CA GLY A 377 10.93 -24.76 2.32
C GLY A 377 12.26 -24.16 2.77
N GLY A 378 12.52 -22.88 2.48
CA GLY A 378 13.69 -22.17 2.95
C GLY A 378 13.75 -22.07 4.48
N THR A 379 14.98 -22.12 5.01
CA THR A 379 15.26 -21.85 6.43
C THR A 379 15.01 -20.37 6.78
N PRO A 380 14.79 -20.01 8.06
CA PRO A 380 14.64 -18.61 8.45
C PRO A 380 15.79 -17.70 7.96
N GLU A 381 17.02 -18.21 7.95
CA GLU A 381 18.15 -17.50 7.37
C GLU A 381 18.02 -17.26 5.85
N GLN A 382 17.56 -18.26 5.09
CA GLN A 382 17.32 -18.12 3.65
C GLN A 382 16.15 -17.17 3.36
N VAL A 383 15.12 -17.16 4.21
CA VAL A 383 14.01 -16.21 4.09
C VAL A 383 14.50 -14.76 4.21
N LEU A 384 15.35 -14.48 5.21
CA LEU A 384 15.94 -13.14 5.37
C LEU A 384 16.94 -12.81 4.25
N MET A 385 17.64 -13.80 3.70
CA MET A 385 18.50 -13.63 2.52
C MET A 385 17.67 -13.30 1.25
N ALA A 386 16.55 -13.98 1.02
CA ALA A 386 15.68 -13.69 -0.12
C ALA A 386 15.16 -12.25 -0.06
N ALA A 387 14.75 -11.80 1.14
CA ALA A 387 14.37 -10.42 1.41
C ALA A 387 15.50 -9.44 1.06
N GLU A 388 16.72 -9.78 1.48
CA GLU A 388 17.93 -8.98 1.31
C GLU A 388 18.28 -8.81 -0.18
N ILE A 389 18.44 -9.91 -0.92
CA ILE A 389 18.71 -9.91 -2.37
C ILE A 389 17.67 -9.07 -3.13
N ALA A 390 16.39 -9.27 -2.84
CA ALA A 390 15.32 -8.54 -3.50
C ALA A 390 15.43 -7.02 -3.25
N MET A 391 15.77 -6.59 -2.04
CA MET A 391 15.94 -5.17 -1.73
C MET A 391 17.22 -4.58 -2.34
N GLU A 392 18.34 -5.32 -2.36
CA GLU A 392 19.59 -4.86 -3.00
C GLU A 392 19.34 -4.42 -4.45
N HIS A 393 18.53 -5.19 -5.19
CA HIS A 393 18.14 -4.92 -6.57
C HIS A 393 17.15 -3.75 -6.75
N HIS A 394 16.83 -3.03 -5.68
CA HIS A 394 15.98 -1.84 -5.69
C HIS A 394 16.60 -0.62 -4.99
N LEU A 395 17.74 -0.75 -4.32
CA LEU A 395 18.40 0.38 -3.67
C LEU A 395 18.67 1.52 -4.66
N GLY A 396 18.31 2.74 -4.26
CA GLY A 396 18.43 3.96 -5.07
C GLY A 396 17.28 4.22 -6.04
N LEU A 397 16.26 3.36 -6.11
CA LEU A 397 15.13 3.57 -7.01
C LEU A 397 14.29 4.79 -6.60
N THR A 398 14.28 5.81 -7.46
CA THR A 398 13.58 7.09 -7.28
C THR A 398 12.07 6.96 -7.49
N CYS A 399 11.25 7.86 -6.95
CA CYS A 399 9.79 7.86 -7.16
C CYS A 399 9.37 9.15 -7.86
N ASP A 400 9.33 9.14 -9.19
CA ASP A 400 9.02 10.33 -9.98
C ASP A 400 8.08 9.97 -11.14
N PRO A 401 6.78 9.76 -10.83
CA PRO A 401 5.81 9.35 -11.83
C PRO A 401 5.39 10.50 -12.76
N ILE A 402 5.10 10.16 -14.01
CA ILE A 402 4.62 11.11 -15.03
C ILE A 402 3.26 11.68 -14.59
N GLY A 403 3.13 13.01 -14.60
CA GLY A 403 1.90 13.72 -14.21
C GLY A 403 1.49 13.53 -12.74
N GLY A 404 2.36 12.97 -11.89
CA GLY A 404 2.00 12.60 -10.52
C GLY A 404 0.99 11.46 -10.45
N LEU A 405 0.91 10.62 -11.49
CA LEU A 405 -0.05 9.52 -11.59
C LEU A 405 0.61 8.18 -11.22
N VAL A 406 -0.11 7.32 -10.50
CA VAL A 406 0.38 5.96 -10.17
C VAL A 406 0.19 5.02 -11.37
N GLN A 407 0.82 5.37 -12.50
CA GLN A 407 0.75 4.66 -13.78
C GLN A 407 2.15 4.38 -14.31
N ILE A 408 2.84 5.39 -14.83
CA ILE A 408 4.19 5.24 -15.41
C ILE A 408 5.20 5.91 -14.49
N PRO A 409 6.28 5.22 -14.05
CA PRO A 409 6.66 3.81 -14.32
C PRO A 409 6.11 2.80 -13.29
N CYS A 410 5.12 3.18 -12.48
CA CYS A 410 4.65 2.40 -11.33
C CYS A 410 4.14 1.01 -11.72
N ILE A 411 3.37 0.92 -12.80
CA ILE A 411 2.78 -0.33 -13.30
C ILE A 411 3.87 -1.33 -13.68
N GLU A 412 4.85 -0.92 -14.51
CA GLU A 412 5.96 -1.79 -14.91
C GLU A 412 6.85 -2.18 -13.72
N ARG A 413 7.01 -1.28 -12.75
CA ARG A 413 7.81 -1.59 -11.56
C ARG A 413 7.21 -2.72 -10.71
N ASN A 414 5.89 -2.91 -10.71
CA ASN A 414 5.27 -4.05 -10.02
C ASN A 414 5.57 -5.37 -10.74
N THR A 415 5.54 -5.39 -12.08
CA THR A 415 5.90 -6.59 -12.84
C THR A 415 7.36 -6.98 -12.58
N MET A 416 8.26 -6.00 -12.65
CA MET A 416 9.68 -6.20 -12.38
C MET A 416 9.95 -6.60 -10.93
N GLY A 417 9.24 -6.00 -9.97
CA GLY A 417 9.34 -6.32 -8.55
C GLY A 417 8.92 -7.76 -8.24
N ALA A 418 7.83 -8.23 -8.85
CA ALA A 418 7.36 -9.62 -8.69
C ALA A 418 8.34 -10.63 -9.28
N ILE A 419 8.86 -10.40 -10.49
CA ILE A 419 9.86 -11.29 -11.10
C ILE A 419 11.16 -11.34 -10.30
N LYS A 420 11.65 -10.19 -9.82
CA LYS A 420 12.83 -10.14 -8.96
C LYS A 420 12.62 -10.87 -7.64
N ALA A 421 11.41 -10.78 -7.06
CA ALA A 421 11.09 -11.47 -5.82
C ALA A 421 11.13 -12.99 -5.97
N ILE A 422 10.54 -13.52 -7.05
CA ILE A 422 10.59 -14.95 -7.38
C ILE A 422 12.05 -15.39 -7.54
N HIS A 423 12.84 -14.66 -8.31
CA HIS A 423 14.23 -15.02 -8.55
C HIS A 423 15.11 -14.90 -7.29
N ALA A 424 14.85 -13.92 -6.43
CA ALA A 424 15.57 -13.78 -5.17
C ALA A 424 15.30 -14.94 -4.21
N ALA A 425 14.06 -15.46 -4.18
CA ALA A 425 13.73 -16.67 -3.42
C ALA A 425 14.50 -17.90 -3.93
N GLU A 426 14.55 -18.11 -5.25
CA GLU A 426 15.33 -19.19 -5.89
C GLU A 426 16.82 -19.11 -5.54
N LEU A 427 17.42 -17.92 -5.66
CA LEU A 427 18.83 -17.71 -5.32
C LEU A 427 19.12 -18.02 -3.85
N ALA A 428 18.22 -17.62 -2.94
CA ALA A 428 18.38 -17.89 -1.52
C ALA A 428 18.28 -19.38 -1.18
N LEU A 429 17.38 -20.13 -1.84
CA LEU A 429 17.22 -21.57 -1.63
C LEU A 429 18.48 -22.36 -2.04
N GLU A 430 19.15 -21.93 -3.09
CA GLU A 430 20.39 -22.54 -3.61
C GLU A 430 21.67 -22.06 -2.89
N THR A 431 21.54 -21.16 -1.91
CA THR A 431 22.69 -20.55 -1.21
C THR A 431 22.72 -20.94 0.26
N ASP A 432 23.90 -21.40 0.75
CA ASP A 432 24.14 -21.54 2.19
C ASP A 432 24.21 -20.15 2.85
N PRO A 433 23.31 -19.81 3.80
CA PRO A 433 23.29 -18.50 4.44
C PRO A 433 24.57 -18.12 5.18
N LYS A 434 25.41 -19.10 5.54
CA LYS A 434 26.73 -18.82 6.15
C LYS A 434 27.69 -18.11 5.19
N ASN A 435 27.45 -18.21 3.89
CA ASN A 435 28.27 -17.55 2.87
C ASN A 435 27.81 -16.12 2.58
N ALA A 436 26.62 -15.72 3.04
CA ALA A 436 26.09 -14.38 2.90
C ALA A 436 27.07 -13.34 3.49
N LYS A 437 27.33 -12.27 2.75
CA LYS A 437 28.20 -11.18 3.21
C LYS A 437 27.43 -9.97 3.70
N VAL A 438 26.21 -9.80 3.21
CA VAL A 438 25.36 -8.67 3.51
C VAL A 438 24.13 -9.18 4.28
N PRO A 439 23.96 -8.83 5.57
CA PRO A 439 22.75 -9.16 6.30
C PRO A 439 21.63 -8.16 5.99
N LEU A 440 20.37 -8.61 6.06
CA LEU A 440 19.20 -7.77 5.78
C LEU A 440 19.20 -6.44 6.53
N ASP A 441 19.57 -6.43 7.81
CA ASP A 441 19.63 -5.19 8.61
C ASP A 441 20.55 -4.13 8.00
N LYS A 442 21.65 -4.53 7.36
CA LYS A 442 22.55 -3.59 6.67
C LYS A 442 21.93 -3.03 5.40
N VAL A 443 21.12 -3.81 4.69
CA VAL A 443 20.37 -3.34 3.53
C VAL A 443 19.26 -2.37 3.96
N VAL A 444 18.56 -2.64 5.06
CA VAL A 444 17.56 -1.72 5.65
C VAL A 444 18.22 -0.40 6.03
N ASP A 445 19.36 -0.43 6.73
CA ASP A 445 20.14 0.75 7.08
C ASP A 445 20.59 1.52 5.83
N THR A 446 21.05 0.81 4.79
CA THR A 446 21.51 1.41 3.53
C THR A 446 20.35 2.09 2.80
N MET A 447 19.19 1.45 2.72
CA MET A 447 17.98 2.05 2.16
C MET A 447 17.66 3.40 2.83
N TRP A 448 17.79 3.48 4.16
CA TRP A 448 17.56 4.71 4.90
C TRP A 448 18.59 5.80 4.62
N GLN A 449 19.87 5.46 4.49
CA GLN A 449 20.89 6.44 4.12
C GLN A 449 20.69 6.93 2.68
N THR A 450 20.43 6.03 1.74
CA THR A 450 20.11 6.40 0.35
C THR A 450 18.88 7.28 0.26
N ALA A 451 17.86 7.03 1.10
CA ALA A 451 16.66 7.88 1.19
C ALA A 451 16.99 9.32 1.65
N LYS A 452 17.92 9.48 2.60
CA LYS A 452 18.38 10.79 3.08
C LYS A 452 19.20 11.53 2.03
N ASP A 453 20.04 10.80 1.29
CA ASP A 453 20.91 11.36 0.26
C ASP A 453 20.14 11.67 -1.04
N MET A 454 18.99 11.02 -1.26
CA MET A 454 18.15 11.24 -2.42
C MET A 454 17.64 12.68 -2.45
N ASN A 455 17.93 13.39 -3.53
CA ASN A 455 17.43 14.75 -3.75
C ASN A 455 15.89 14.75 -3.77
N ASN A 456 15.27 15.71 -3.09
CA ASN A 456 13.81 15.82 -2.97
C ASN A 456 13.07 15.82 -4.32
N LYS A 457 13.66 16.38 -5.39
CA LYS A 457 13.04 16.38 -6.74
C LYS A 457 12.94 15.01 -7.40
N TYR A 458 13.63 13.99 -6.87
CA TYR A 458 13.56 12.61 -7.33
C TYR A 458 12.73 11.71 -6.39
N LYS A 459 12.08 12.32 -5.40
CA LYS A 459 11.04 11.69 -4.56
C LYS A 459 9.67 12.03 -5.14
N GLU A 460 8.60 11.70 -4.40
CA GLU A 460 7.20 11.90 -4.79
C GLU A 460 6.80 13.39 -4.86
N THR A 461 7.38 14.14 -5.82
CA THR A 461 7.05 15.54 -6.13
C THR A 461 6.72 15.76 -7.61
N SER A 462 7.12 14.83 -8.49
CA SER A 462 6.98 14.97 -9.96
C SER A 462 7.72 16.18 -10.54
N GLU A 463 8.80 16.61 -9.88
CA GLU A 463 9.62 17.76 -10.28
C GLU A 463 10.98 17.35 -10.89
N GLY A 464 11.19 16.06 -11.17
CA GLY A 464 12.46 15.54 -11.66
C GLY A 464 12.32 14.48 -12.74
N GLY A 465 13.33 13.59 -12.78
CA GLY A 465 13.36 12.31 -13.52
C GLY A 465 12.52 12.21 -14.80
N LEU A 466 11.67 11.17 -14.85
CA LEU A 466 10.79 10.92 -15.99
C LEU A 466 9.66 11.94 -16.06
N ALA A 467 9.21 12.47 -14.93
CA ALA A 467 8.07 13.37 -14.87
C ALA A 467 8.32 14.70 -15.60
N VAL A 468 9.57 15.17 -15.64
CA VAL A 468 9.97 16.38 -16.37
C VAL A 468 10.53 16.05 -17.76
N ALA A 469 11.03 14.83 -17.98
CA ALA A 469 11.59 14.44 -19.28
C ALA A 469 10.52 14.04 -20.31
N VAL A 470 9.38 13.54 -19.87
CA VAL A 470 8.25 13.14 -20.71
C VAL A 470 7.07 14.05 -20.41
N ASN A 471 6.65 14.87 -21.38
CA ASN A 471 5.53 15.79 -21.17
C ASN A 471 4.19 15.04 -21.28
N MET A 472 3.17 15.56 -20.62
CA MET A 472 1.78 15.10 -20.83
C MET A 472 1.34 15.20 -22.30
N SER A 473 1.90 16.13 -23.08
CA SER A 473 1.64 16.24 -24.52
C SER A 473 2.20 15.08 -25.33
N ASP A 474 3.16 14.33 -24.77
CA ASP A 474 3.83 13.21 -25.42
C ASP A 474 3.11 11.88 -25.14
N CYS A 475 2.05 11.89 -24.31
CA CYS A 475 1.34 10.69 -23.79
C CYS A 475 -0.10 10.55 -24.32
#